data_AF-A0AAE0VML1-F1
#
_entry.id   AF-A0AAE0VML1-F1
#
_cell.length_a   1.000
_cell.length_b   1.000
_cell.length_c   1.000
_cell.angle_alpha   90.00
_cell.angle_beta   90.00
_cell.angle_gamma   90.00
#
_symmetry.space_group_name_H-M   'P 1'
#
loop_
_entity.id
_entity.type
_entity.pdbx_description
1 polymer ?
#
loop_
_entity_poly.entity_id
_entity_poly.type
_entity_poly.pdbx_seq_one_letter_code
_entity_poly.pdbx_strand_id
1 'polypeptide(L)'
;MKFANPTNDVAFRKVFGNKKKLALISFLNAVIKLPSRKPITKVTLLNPYQLPKLSGGKSTIVDVKATDGEGNNYLVEMQVTEATDFEKRIQYYVAQSYAGQIVQGNKYQKLKPIYFIGILKFNIGKNPNYFTKHRVHDVETQENVLKEMEFNFIQLKRFKKKIEDLITPIDQWAYFLKNAEDLEIIPKNVKDKGLKAAYLEADRHNWTKDEAEYYLKAEIKERDELGALELAEKRGEEKGRVEGRVEGRVEGRVEGRVEGRVEGIEIGEERMVEKIILSKHPKFSVAQLAELTDLTEDEKKTAMKFANPTNDVAFRKVFGNKKKLALISFLNAVIKLPSRKPITKVTLLNPYQLPKLSGGKSTIVDVKATDGEGNNYLVEMQVTEATDFEKRIQYYVAQSYSGQIVQGNKYQKLKPIYFIGILKFNIGKNPNYFTKHRVHDVETQENVLKEMEFNFIQLKRFKKKIEDLITPIDQWAYFLKNAEDLEIIPKNVKDKGLKAAYLEADRHNWTKDEAEYYLKAEIKERDELGALELAEKRGEEKGRVEGRVEGIEIGEERMVEKIILSKYPKFSVAQLAELTDLTEDEVIAILKKHDKM
;
A
#
# COMPACT_ATOMS: atom_id res chain seq x y z
N MET A 1 -27.65 30.69 -18.81
CA MET A 1 -26.48 30.65 -17.90
C MET A 1 -25.24 30.46 -18.76
N LYS A 2 -24.04 30.75 -18.25
CA LYS A 2 -22.80 30.41 -18.97
C LYS A 2 -21.82 29.87 -17.96
N PHE A 3 -21.67 28.55 -17.93
CA PHE A 3 -20.83 27.93 -16.91
C PHE A 3 -19.34 28.11 -17.25
N ALA A 4 -18.53 28.18 -16.21
CA ALA A 4 -17.09 28.05 -16.30
C ALA A 4 -16.69 26.58 -16.45
N ASN A 5 -15.54 26.33 -17.06
CA ASN A 5 -14.95 25.00 -17.12
C ASN A 5 -14.56 24.53 -15.70
N PRO A 6 -15.19 23.49 -15.13
CA PRO A 6 -14.91 23.07 -13.76
C PRO A 6 -13.50 22.49 -13.58
N THR A 7 -12.79 22.19 -14.67
CA THR A 7 -11.40 21.72 -14.62
C THR A 7 -10.36 22.83 -14.55
N ASN A 8 -10.75 24.08 -14.78
CA ASN A 8 -9.90 25.24 -14.54
C ASN A 8 -9.73 25.44 -13.03
N ASP A 9 -8.51 25.71 -12.57
CA ASP A 9 -8.18 25.85 -11.13
C ASP A 9 -9.07 26.87 -10.39
N VAL A 10 -9.41 28.00 -11.03
CA VAL A 10 -10.25 29.04 -10.43
C VAL A 10 -11.68 28.55 -10.22
N ALA A 11 -12.26 27.96 -11.26
CA ALA A 11 -13.61 27.41 -11.21
C ALA A 11 -13.68 26.24 -10.22
N PHE A 12 -12.67 25.37 -10.24
CA PHE A 12 -12.56 24.21 -9.34
C PHE A 12 -12.56 24.65 -7.88
N ARG A 13 -11.71 25.61 -7.51
CA ARG A 13 -11.64 26.16 -6.15
C ARG A 13 -12.95 26.82 -5.73
N LYS A 14 -13.63 27.52 -6.63
CA LYS A 14 -14.93 28.15 -6.33
C LYS A 14 -16.02 27.09 -6.07
N VAL A 15 -16.07 26.05 -6.89
CA VAL A 15 -17.05 24.96 -6.76
C VAL A 15 -16.81 24.11 -5.50
N PHE A 16 -15.57 23.72 -5.21
CA PHE A 16 -15.27 22.77 -4.13
C PHE A 16 -14.77 23.41 -2.83
N GLY A 17 -14.20 24.62 -2.90
CA GLY A 17 -13.63 25.35 -1.76
C GLY A 17 -14.57 26.36 -1.10
N ASN A 18 -15.82 26.49 -1.55
CA ASN A 18 -16.76 27.45 -0.96
C ASN A 18 -17.18 27.08 0.47
N LYS A 19 -17.63 28.10 1.23
CA LYS A 19 -18.04 27.95 2.64
C LYS A 19 -19.23 27.02 2.84
N LYS A 20 -20.12 26.89 1.84
CA LYS A 20 -21.34 26.05 1.91
C LYS A 20 -21.02 24.56 1.81
N LYS A 21 -19.97 24.18 1.07
CA LYS A 21 -19.41 22.82 0.94
C LYS A 21 -20.39 21.75 0.44
N LEU A 22 -21.61 22.13 0.02
CA LEU A 22 -22.64 21.20 -0.47
C LEU A 22 -22.17 20.41 -1.69
N ALA A 23 -21.51 21.10 -2.63
CA ALA A 23 -20.89 20.48 -3.80
C ALA A 23 -19.84 19.44 -3.41
N LEU A 24 -18.91 19.80 -2.52
CA LEU A 24 -17.89 18.87 -2.03
C LEU A 24 -18.49 17.67 -1.31
N ILE A 25 -19.46 17.86 -0.41
CA ILE A 25 -20.11 16.76 0.32
C ILE A 25 -20.79 15.79 -0.65
N SER A 26 -21.56 16.32 -1.62
CA SER A 26 -22.22 15.48 -2.64
C SER A 26 -21.20 14.74 -3.51
N PHE A 27 -20.16 15.43 -3.97
CA PHE A 27 -19.10 14.82 -4.77
C PHE A 27 -18.38 13.70 -4.03
N LEU A 28 -17.99 13.92 -2.78
CA LEU A 28 -17.35 12.87 -1.98
C LEU A 28 -18.27 11.65 -1.78
N ASN A 29 -19.57 11.86 -1.53
CA ASN A 29 -20.56 10.77 -1.44
C ASN A 29 -20.77 10.03 -2.77
N ALA A 30 -20.58 10.69 -3.91
CA ALA A 30 -20.66 10.06 -5.22
C ALA A 30 -19.44 9.17 -5.51
N VAL A 31 -18.26 9.57 -5.05
CA VAL A 31 -16.99 8.89 -5.33
C VAL A 31 -16.69 7.79 -4.30
N ILE A 32 -16.85 8.09 -3.01
CA ILE A 32 -16.38 7.27 -1.89
C ILE A 32 -17.52 6.47 -1.28
N LYS A 33 -17.28 5.16 -1.10
CA LYS A 33 -18.15 4.28 -0.32
C LYS A 33 -17.52 4.02 1.04
N LEU A 34 -17.97 4.76 2.06
CA LEU A 34 -17.44 4.63 3.41
C LEU A 34 -17.75 3.27 4.04
N PRO A 35 -16.86 2.72 4.90
CA PRO A 35 -17.12 1.48 5.63
C PRO A 35 -18.38 1.52 6.50
N SER A 36 -18.68 2.68 7.10
CA SER A 36 -19.89 2.88 7.92
C SER A 36 -21.19 2.80 7.09
N ARG A 37 -21.08 2.87 5.75
CA ARG A 37 -22.19 2.99 4.78
C ARG A 37 -23.11 4.19 5.02
N LYS A 38 -22.75 5.08 5.95
CA LYS A 38 -23.46 6.34 6.18
C LYS A 38 -22.91 7.40 5.22
N PRO A 39 -23.78 8.24 4.64
CA PRO A 39 -23.33 9.34 3.81
C PRO A 39 -22.61 10.39 4.67
N ILE A 40 -21.61 11.03 4.07
CA ILE A 40 -20.96 12.22 4.62
C ILE A 40 -22.00 13.32 4.71
N THR A 41 -22.21 13.85 5.92
CA THR A 41 -23.17 14.94 6.16
C THR A 41 -22.48 16.28 6.41
N LYS A 42 -21.19 16.26 6.78
CA LYS A 42 -20.41 17.44 7.11
C LYS A 42 -18.95 17.23 6.73
N VAL A 43 -18.32 18.30 6.22
CA VAL A 43 -16.87 18.36 6.00
C VAL A 43 -16.29 19.66 6.52
N THR A 44 -15.04 19.58 6.97
CA THR A 44 -14.20 20.71 7.33
C THR A 44 -13.12 20.85 6.27
N LEU A 45 -13.10 21.98 5.56
CA LEU A 45 -12.00 22.31 4.66
C LEU A 45 -10.77 22.61 5.50
N LEU A 46 -9.66 21.95 5.20
CA LEU A 46 -8.37 22.18 5.83
C LEU A 46 -7.51 23.08 4.93
N ASN A 47 -6.43 23.59 5.51
CA ASN A 47 -5.41 24.26 4.72
C ASN A 47 -4.88 23.30 3.61
N PRO A 48 -4.93 23.69 2.32
CA PRO A 48 -4.45 22.86 1.21
C PRO A 48 -2.93 22.66 1.24
N TYR A 49 -2.19 23.56 1.88
CA TYR A 49 -0.74 23.46 2.02
C TYR A 49 -0.38 22.38 3.05
N GLN A 50 0.34 21.36 2.62
CA GLN A 50 1.02 20.41 3.49
C GLN A 50 2.44 20.92 3.74
N LEU A 51 2.55 21.79 4.74
CA LEU A 51 3.82 22.43 5.08
C LEU A 51 4.67 21.49 5.96
N PRO A 52 5.91 21.16 5.55
CA PRO A 52 6.91 20.52 6.37
C PRO A 52 7.37 21.54 7.41
N LYS A 53 7.24 21.22 8.69
CA LYS A 53 7.59 22.16 9.77
C LYS A 53 9.07 22.09 10.19
N LEU A 54 9.85 21.12 9.70
CA LEU A 54 11.31 21.09 9.85
C LEU A 54 12.00 21.65 8.60
N SER A 55 13.15 22.31 8.77
CA SER A 55 13.90 22.91 7.67
C SER A 55 14.24 21.87 6.61
N GLY A 56 13.79 22.09 5.38
CA GLY A 56 14.14 21.27 4.22
C GLY A 56 13.12 20.21 3.82
N GLY A 57 12.08 19.87 4.58
CA GLY A 57 11.05 18.96 4.05
C GLY A 57 10.40 19.52 2.78
N LYS A 58 9.83 18.67 1.91
CA LYS A 58 9.14 19.14 0.69
C LYS A 58 7.72 19.60 1.03
N SER A 59 7.40 20.84 0.67
CA SER A 59 6.04 21.38 0.76
C SER A 59 5.21 20.89 -0.41
N THR A 60 3.97 20.50 -0.10
CA THR A 60 2.99 20.13 -1.13
C THR A 60 1.73 20.96 -0.96
N ILE A 61 0.98 21.10 -2.04
CA ILE A 61 -0.29 21.82 -2.07
C ILE A 61 -1.23 20.92 -2.83
N VAL A 62 -2.40 20.69 -2.25
CA VAL A 62 -3.50 19.97 -2.90
C VAL A 62 -4.63 20.93 -3.22
N ASP A 63 -5.44 20.66 -4.24
CA ASP A 63 -6.52 21.58 -4.61
C ASP A 63 -7.59 21.67 -3.53
N VAL A 64 -7.99 20.52 -2.97
CA VAL A 64 -8.92 20.45 -1.84
C VAL A 64 -8.44 19.44 -0.82
N LYS A 65 -8.35 19.90 0.44
CA LYS A 65 -8.13 19.06 1.60
C LYS A 65 -9.32 19.16 2.53
N ALA A 66 -9.91 18.04 2.92
CA ALA A 66 -11.05 18.04 3.83
C ALA A 66 -11.03 16.87 4.81
N THR A 67 -11.76 17.03 5.92
CA THR A 67 -12.02 15.97 6.89
C THR A 67 -13.53 15.88 7.15
N ASP A 68 -14.10 14.68 7.21
CA ASP A 68 -15.52 14.48 7.55
C ASP A 68 -15.78 14.50 9.07
N GLY A 69 -17.04 14.25 9.46
CA GLY A 69 -17.44 14.14 10.86
C GLY A 69 -16.88 12.91 11.60
N GLU A 70 -16.41 11.88 10.89
CA GLU A 70 -15.80 10.67 11.48
C GLU A 70 -14.27 10.78 11.60
N GLY A 71 -13.67 11.85 11.05
CA GLY A 71 -12.23 12.10 11.03
C GLY A 71 -11.52 11.57 9.78
N ASN A 72 -12.23 11.01 8.81
CA ASN A 72 -11.66 10.54 7.55
C ASN A 72 -11.17 11.73 6.73
N ASN A 73 -10.04 11.56 6.05
CA ASN A 73 -9.38 12.64 5.32
C ASN A 73 -9.53 12.45 3.81
N TYR A 74 -9.74 13.55 3.09
CA TYR A 74 -9.95 13.56 1.65
C TYR A 74 -8.95 14.54 1.00
N LEU A 75 -8.25 14.04 -0.02
CA LEU A 75 -7.38 14.84 -0.89
C LEU A 75 -7.98 14.81 -2.29
N VAL A 76 -8.45 15.95 -2.80
CA VAL A 76 -8.96 16.06 -4.18
C VAL A 76 -7.96 16.85 -5.02
N GLU A 77 -7.65 16.31 -6.18
CA GLU A 77 -6.68 16.86 -7.15
C GLU A 77 -7.29 16.92 -8.54
N MET A 78 -7.21 18.07 -9.20
CA MET A 78 -7.48 18.25 -10.62
C MET A 78 -6.15 18.23 -11.38
N GLN A 79 -6.05 17.41 -12.41
CA GLN A 79 -4.82 17.27 -13.19
C GLN A 79 -5.11 17.30 -14.69
N VAL A 80 -4.68 18.39 -15.32
CA VAL A 80 -4.88 18.67 -16.74
C VAL A 80 -3.85 17.95 -17.60
N THR A 81 -2.58 17.96 -17.19
CA THR A 81 -1.46 17.39 -17.96
C THR A 81 -0.87 16.17 -17.27
N GLU A 82 -0.42 15.21 -18.08
CA GLU A 82 0.25 14.00 -17.61
C GLU A 82 1.70 14.31 -17.29
N ALA A 83 2.08 14.16 -16.02
CA ALA A 83 3.46 14.31 -15.56
C ALA A 83 4.11 12.93 -15.41
N THR A 84 5.38 12.81 -15.80
CA THR A 84 6.14 11.54 -15.72
C THR A 84 6.32 10.98 -14.31
N ASP A 85 6.05 11.78 -13.27
CA ASP A 85 6.15 11.41 -11.87
C ASP A 85 4.81 11.50 -11.12
N PHE A 86 3.69 11.49 -11.86
CA PHE A 86 2.35 11.63 -11.30
C PHE A 86 2.04 10.59 -10.21
N GLU A 87 2.28 9.30 -10.47
CA GLU A 87 2.02 8.21 -9.53
C GLU A 87 2.87 8.34 -8.26
N LYS A 88 4.15 8.71 -8.42
CA LYS A 88 5.06 8.95 -7.30
C LYS A 88 4.59 10.11 -6.44
N ARG A 89 4.13 11.19 -7.08
CA ARG A 89 3.63 12.40 -6.43
C ARG A 89 2.36 12.14 -5.64
N ILE A 90 1.37 11.44 -6.22
CA ILE A 90 0.11 11.20 -5.52
C ILE A 90 0.30 10.25 -4.31
N GLN A 91 1.17 9.23 -4.44
CA GLN A 91 1.54 8.40 -3.30
C GLN A 91 2.31 9.21 -2.24
N TYR A 92 3.08 10.24 -2.65
CA TYR A 92 3.78 11.11 -1.72
C TYR A 92 2.80 12.00 -0.94
N TYR A 93 1.78 12.55 -1.60
CA TYR A 93 0.76 13.40 -0.96
C TYR A 93 -0.04 12.61 0.08
N VAL A 94 -0.44 11.38 -0.25
CA VAL A 94 -1.14 10.49 0.69
C VAL A 94 -0.22 10.11 1.85
N ALA A 95 1.03 9.73 1.57
CA ALA A 95 2.02 9.39 2.60
C ALA A 95 2.28 10.56 3.57
N GLN A 96 2.52 11.75 3.04
CA GLN A 96 2.78 12.95 3.84
C GLN A 96 1.56 13.32 4.69
N SER A 97 0.36 13.24 4.12
CA SER A 97 -0.88 13.51 4.86
C SER A 97 -1.14 12.45 5.94
N TYR A 98 -0.84 11.17 5.70
CA TYR A 98 -1.03 10.10 6.69
C TYR A 98 -0.05 10.22 7.85
N ALA A 99 1.24 10.38 7.52
CA ALA A 99 2.31 10.52 8.50
C ALA A 99 2.16 11.79 9.37
N GLY A 100 1.45 12.80 8.86
CA GLY A 100 1.20 14.07 9.54
C GLY A 100 0.00 14.12 10.48
N GLN A 101 -0.79 13.05 10.62
CA GLN A 101 -1.99 13.08 11.45
C GLN A 101 -1.70 13.02 12.97
N ILE A 102 -0.59 12.39 13.36
CA ILE A 102 -0.28 12.14 14.77
C ILE A 102 1.06 12.74 15.18
N VAL A 103 1.10 13.19 16.44
CA VAL A 103 2.29 13.74 17.10
C VAL A 103 2.88 12.76 18.10
N GLN A 104 4.10 13.01 18.58
CA GLN A 104 4.76 12.22 19.61
C GLN A 104 3.83 12.02 20.83
N GLY A 105 3.79 10.80 21.36
CA GLY A 105 2.90 10.40 22.46
C GLY A 105 1.47 10.04 22.06
N ASN A 106 1.03 10.32 20.83
CA ASN A 106 -0.27 9.83 20.35
C ASN A 106 -0.20 8.32 20.05
N LYS A 107 -1.29 7.59 20.35
CA LYS A 107 -1.46 6.19 19.95
C LYS A 107 -1.88 6.07 18.47
N TYR A 108 -1.58 4.95 17.80
CA TYR A 108 -1.86 4.82 16.36
C TYR A 108 -3.35 4.60 16.07
N GLN A 109 -4.18 4.22 17.06
CA GLN A 109 -5.64 4.15 16.90
C GLN A 109 -6.26 5.48 16.43
N LYS A 110 -5.60 6.62 16.72
CA LYS A 110 -6.03 7.96 16.30
C LYS A 110 -5.90 8.19 14.79
N LEU A 111 -5.09 7.40 14.09
CA LEU A 111 -4.97 7.48 12.64
C LEU A 111 -6.31 7.17 11.98
N LYS A 112 -6.63 7.95 10.95
CA LYS A 112 -7.86 7.87 10.18
C LYS A 112 -7.54 7.66 8.70
N PRO A 113 -8.39 6.93 7.96
CA PRO A 113 -8.19 6.70 6.54
C PRO A 113 -8.01 7.98 5.73
N ILE A 114 -7.24 7.88 4.65
CA ILE A 114 -7.10 8.90 3.61
C ILE A 114 -7.65 8.37 2.30
N TYR A 115 -8.56 9.15 1.72
CA TYR A 115 -9.14 8.95 0.40
C TYR A 115 -8.56 10.01 -0.55
N PHE A 116 -7.77 9.56 -1.51
CA PHE A 116 -7.32 10.39 -2.63
C PHE A 116 -8.33 10.32 -3.78
N ILE A 117 -8.66 11.46 -4.37
CA ILE A 117 -9.54 11.58 -5.54
C ILE A 117 -8.82 12.42 -6.60
N GLY A 118 -8.31 11.78 -7.65
CA GLY A 118 -7.71 12.44 -8.80
C GLY A 118 -8.72 12.57 -9.94
N ILE A 119 -8.96 13.79 -10.40
CA ILE A 119 -9.74 14.09 -11.61
C ILE A 119 -8.74 14.39 -12.72
N LEU A 120 -8.67 13.53 -13.73
CA LEU A 120 -7.61 13.52 -14.74
C LEU A 120 -8.16 13.83 -16.13
N LYS A 121 -7.55 14.77 -16.84
CA LYS A 121 -7.74 14.95 -18.30
C LYS A 121 -6.86 14.02 -19.14
N PHE A 122 -6.14 13.09 -18.51
CA PHE A 122 -5.39 12.02 -19.15
C PHE A 122 -5.83 10.64 -18.62
N ASN A 123 -5.29 9.57 -19.19
CA ASN A 123 -5.60 8.21 -18.76
C ASN A 123 -4.47 7.68 -17.89
N ILE A 124 -4.82 6.92 -16.86
CA ILE A 124 -3.89 6.21 -15.99
C ILE A 124 -4.22 4.71 -16.02
N GLY A 125 -3.19 3.87 -16.14
CA GLY A 125 -3.37 2.42 -16.26
C GLY A 125 -4.14 1.98 -17.51
N LYS A 126 -4.36 0.67 -17.61
CA LYS A 126 -5.01 -0.02 -18.72
C LYS A 126 -6.51 -0.19 -18.54
N ASN A 127 -7.05 -0.04 -17.32
CA ASN A 127 -8.50 -0.19 -17.06
C ASN A 127 -9.32 0.78 -17.95
N PRO A 128 -10.17 0.29 -18.87
CA PRO A 128 -10.91 1.17 -19.79
C PRO A 128 -11.98 2.04 -19.10
N ASN A 129 -12.34 1.72 -17.85
CA ASN A 129 -13.34 2.45 -17.09
C ASN A 129 -12.87 3.88 -16.78
N TYR A 130 -13.80 4.83 -16.92
CA TYR A 130 -13.50 6.23 -16.60
C TYR A 130 -13.32 6.44 -15.09
N PHE A 131 -13.88 5.58 -14.25
CA PHE A 131 -13.74 5.65 -12.80
C PHE A 131 -13.07 4.38 -12.30
N THR A 132 -11.99 4.52 -11.53
CA THR A 132 -11.24 3.38 -10.97
C THR A 132 -10.93 3.62 -9.50
N LYS A 133 -10.84 2.52 -8.75
CA LYS A 133 -10.51 2.52 -7.32
C LYS A 133 -9.31 1.63 -7.09
N HIS A 134 -8.37 2.10 -6.29
CA HIS A 134 -7.12 1.41 -6.00
C HIS A 134 -6.92 1.34 -4.50
N ARG A 135 -6.67 0.12 -4.00
CA ARG A 135 -6.56 -0.19 -2.57
C ARG A 135 -5.40 -1.13 -2.33
N VAL A 136 -4.89 -1.15 -1.10
CA VAL A 136 -3.86 -2.11 -0.67
C VAL A 136 -4.52 -3.46 -0.41
N HIS A 137 -4.39 -4.40 -1.35
CA HIS A 137 -4.98 -5.74 -1.26
C HIS A 137 -3.91 -6.82 -1.22
N ASP A 138 -4.21 -7.92 -0.54
CA ASP A 138 -3.51 -9.19 -0.70
C ASP A 138 -3.55 -9.61 -2.17
N VAL A 139 -2.39 -9.86 -2.76
CA VAL A 139 -2.23 -10.13 -4.21
C VAL A 139 -2.92 -11.43 -4.63
N GLU A 140 -3.10 -12.39 -3.72
CA GLU A 140 -3.68 -13.70 -4.02
C GLU A 140 -5.19 -13.74 -3.74
N THR A 141 -5.61 -13.18 -2.60
CA THR A 141 -6.98 -13.28 -2.09
C THR A 141 -7.83 -12.03 -2.31
N GLN A 142 -7.20 -10.92 -2.71
CA GLN A 142 -7.82 -9.59 -2.84
C GLN A 142 -8.38 -9.02 -1.54
N GLU A 143 -8.02 -9.59 -0.39
CA GLU A 143 -8.45 -9.08 0.90
C GLU A 143 -7.81 -7.73 1.21
N ASN A 144 -8.62 -6.74 1.60
CA ASN A 144 -8.17 -5.42 2.02
C ASN A 144 -7.90 -5.40 3.54
N VAL A 145 -6.78 -5.98 3.97
CA VAL A 145 -6.35 -5.94 5.37
C VAL A 145 -5.89 -4.52 5.76
N LEU A 146 -5.16 -3.86 4.87
CA LEU A 146 -4.60 -2.52 5.06
C LEU A 146 -5.52 -1.46 4.46
N LYS A 147 -6.30 -0.78 5.32
CA LYS A 147 -7.47 0.02 4.90
C LYS A 147 -7.25 1.52 4.88
N GLU A 148 -6.08 1.99 5.31
CA GLU A 148 -5.90 3.41 5.66
C GLU A 148 -5.63 4.32 4.45
N MET A 149 -5.42 3.76 3.26
CA MET A 149 -5.14 4.52 2.03
C MET A 149 -5.97 3.96 0.87
N GLU A 150 -6.74 4.82 0.24
CA GLU A 150 -7.52 4.52 -0.96
C GLU A 150 -7.30 5.60 -2.02
N PHE A 151 -7.11 5.19 -3.28
CA PHE A 151 -6.93 6.11 -4.41
C PHE A 151 -8.06 5.92 -5.42
N ASN A 152 -8.69 7.02 -5.81
CA ASN A 152 -9.83 7.04 -6.73
C ASN A 152 -9.47 7.94 -7.91
N PHE A 153 -9.66 7.46 -9.14
CA PHE A 153 -9.36 8.25 -10.34
C PHE A 153 -10.57 8.38 -11.24
N ILE A 154 -10.90 9.62 -11.61
CA ILE A 154 -11.93 9.98 -12.59
C ILE A 154 -11.22 10.49 -13.85
N GLN A 155 -11.21 9.68 -14.90
CA GLN A 155 -10.46 9.88 -16.14
C GLN A 155 -11.40 10.44 -17.22
N LEU A 156 -11.42 11.76 -17.37
CA LEU A 156 -12.38 12.47 -18.22
C LEU A 156 -12.23 12.12 -19.70
N LYS A 157 -11.05 11.70 -20.17
CA LYS A 157 -10.84 11.20 -21.54
C LYS A 157 -11.63 9.91 -21.82
N ARG A 158 -11.71 9.01 -20.83
CA ARG A 158 -12.46 7.74 -20.87
C ARG A 158 -13.97 7.91 -20.66
N PHE A 159 -14.43 9.03 -20.09
CA PHE A 159 -15.86 9.29 -19.91
C PHE A 159 -16.54 9.65 -21.24
N LYS A 160 -17.47 8.82 -21.73
CA LYS A 160 -18.16 9.03 -23.02
C LYS A 160 -19.70 9.07 -22.93
N LYS A 161 -20.26 8.99 -21.73
CA LYS A 161 -21.72 8.94 -21.52
C LYS A 161 -22.39 10.27 -21.88
N LYS A 162 -23.59 10.19 -22.46
CA LYS A 162 -24.48 11.35 -22.69
C LYS A 162 -25.39 11.59 -21.49
N ILE A 163 -26.18 12.67 -21.52
CA ILE A 163 -27.09 13.05 -20.42
C ILE A 163 -28.10 11.93 -20.12
N GLU A 164 -28.58 11.26 -21.17
CA GLU A 164 -29.54 10.16 -21.09
C GLU A 164 -28.96 8.91 -20.39
N ASP A 165 -27.64 8.72 -20.47
CA ASP A 165 -26.93 7.52 -19.97
C ASP A 165 -26.41 7.69 -18.53
N LEU A 166 -26.72 8.81 -17.87
CA LEU A 166 -26.25 9.12 -16.53
C LEU A 166 -27.07 8.37 -15.47
N ILE A 167 -26.60 7.19 -15.09
CA ILE A 167 -27.30 6.28 -14.16
C ILE A 167 -26.92 6.59 -12.70
N THR A 168 -25.64 6.82 -12.45
CA THR A 168 -25.10 6.95 -11.09
C THR A 168 -24.77 8.40 -10.73
N PRO A 169 -24.71 8.77 -9.44
CA PRO A 169 -24.25 10.10 -9.03
C PRO A 169 -22.86 10.46 -9.58
N ILE A 170 -21.94 9.48 -9.64
CA ILE A 170 -20.61 9.70 -10.21
C ILE A 170 -20.65 9.95 -11.73
N ASP A 171 -21.60 9.35 -12.46
CA ASP A 171 -21.81 9.69 -13.88
C ASP A 171 -22.21 11.17 -14.03
N GLN A 172 -23.13 11.65 -13.18
CA GLN A 172 -23.58 13.05 -13.22
C GLN A 172 -22.44 14.04 -12.88
N TRP A 173 -21.61 13.70 -11.88
CA TRP A 173 -20.44 14.50 -11.55
C TRP A 173 -19.37 14.48 -12.64
N ALA A 174 -19.06 13.33 -13.22
CA ALA A 174 -18.12 13.23 -14.35
C ALA A 174 -18.64 13.99 -15.58
N TYR A 175 -19.95 13.95 -15.83
CA TYR A 175 -20.58 14.73 -16.89
C TYR A 175 -20.46 16.24 -16.65
N PHE A 176 -20.73 16.72 -15.43
CA PHE A 176 -20.53 18.12 -15.05
C PHE A 176 -19.06 18.55 -15.25
N LEU A 177 -18.11 17.79 -14.68
CA LEU A 177 -16.69 18.11 -14.78
C LEU A 177 -16.20 18.18 -16.22
N LYS A 178 -16.76 17.36 -17.12
CA LYS A 178 -16.33 17.29 -18.52
C LYS A 178 -17.02 18.31 -19.42
N ASN A 179 -18.33 18.52 -19.25
CA ASN A 179 -19.15 19.18 -20.28
C ASN A 179 -19.79 20.50 -19.81
N ALA A 180 -19.63 20.92 -18.54
CA ALA A 180 -20.36 22.08 -18.03
C ALA A 180 -20.12 23.36 -18.84
N GLU A 181 -18.90 23.61 -19.31
CA GLU A 181 -18.57 24.80 -20.12
C GLU A 181 -19.42 24.93 -21.40
N ASP A 182 -19.86 23.81 -21.97
CA ASP A 182 -20.64 23.75 -23.20
C ASP A 182 -22.16 23.85 -22.94
N LEU A 183 -22.59 23.95 -21.67
CA LEU A 183 -23.99 24.02 -21.29
C LEU A 183 -24.45 25.45 -21.02
N GLU A 184 -25.71 25.73 -21.34
CA GLU A 184 -26.36 27.00 -21.02
C GLU A 184 -27.44 26.88 -19.93
N ILE A 185 -27.85 25.65 -19.62
CA ILE A 185 -28.86 25.30 -18.63
C ILE A 185 -28.41 24.11 -17.80
N ILE A 186 -28.87 24.04 -16.54
CA ILE A 186 -28.65 22.87 -15.68
C ILE A 186 -29.46 21.70 -16.26
N PRO A 187 -28.86 20.51 -16.47
CA PRO A 187 -29.60 19.35 -16.95
C PRO A 187 -30.79 18.99 -16.03
N LYS A 188 -31.97 18.73 -16.61
CA LYS A 188 -33.21 18.49 -15.87
C LYS A 188 -33.17 17.27 -14.94
N ASN A 189 -32.30 16.31 -15.23
CA ASN A 189 -32.10 15.10 -14.41
C ASN A 189 -31.25 15.35 -13.16
N VAL A 190 -30.68 16.54 -12.97
CA VAL A 190 -29.93 16.92 -11.76
C VAL A 190 -30.92 17.21 -10.62
N LYS A 191 -31.18 16.19 -9.80
CA LYS A 191 -31.98 16.30 -8.57
C LYS A 191 -31.13 16.53 -7.33
N ASP A 192 -29.85 16.16 -7.39
CA ASP A 192 -28.93 16.30 -6.26
C ASP A 192 -28.65 17.78 -5.94
N LYS A 193 -28.86 18.15 -4.68
CA LYS A 193 -28.71 19.54 -4.23
C LYS A 193 -27.25 20.02 -4.28
N GLY A 194 -26.29 19.13 -4.04
CA GLY A 194 -24.87 19.48 -4.07
C GLY A 194 -24.36 19.72 -5.49
N LEU A 195 -24.74 18.87 -6.44
CA LEU A 195 -24.43 19.05 -7.85
C LEU A 195 -25.14 20.27 -8.43
N LYS A 196 -26.40 20.51 -8.07
CA LYS A 196 -27.08 21.76 -8.44
C LYS A 196 -26.34 22.99 -7.90
N ALA A 197 -25.85 22.94 -6.65
CA ALA A 197 -25.04 24.00 -6.09
C ALA A 197 -23.72 24.19 -6.88
N ALA A 198 -23.08 23.11 -7.33
CA ALA A 198 -21.88 23.19 -8.17
C ALA A 198 -22.13 23.92 -9.49
N TYR A 199 -23.23 23.63 -10.19
CA TYR A 199 -23.62 24.39 -11.39
C TYR A 199 -23.84 25.87 -11.10
N LEU A 200 -24.50 26.21 -9.99
CA LEU A 200 -24.76 27.60 -9.61
C LEU A 200 -23.47 28.36 -9.28
N GLU A 201 -22.53 27.72 -8.58
CA GLU A 201 -21.20 28.30 -8.29
C GLU A 201 -20.35 28.42 -9.57
N ALA A 202 -20.55 27.55 -10.56
CA ALA A 202 -19.88 27.60 -11.86
C ALA A 202 -20.51 28.60 -12.85
N ASP A 203 -21.71 29.13 -12.59
CA ASP A 203 -22.35 30.10 -13.50
C ASP A 203 -21.67 31.46 -13.41
N ARG A 204 -20.98 31.84 -14.49
CA ARG A 204 -20.17 33.07 -14.55
C ARG A 204 -20.99 34.35 -14.42
N HIS A 205 -22.31 34.30 -14.61
CA HIS A 205 -23.18 35.46 -14.35
C HIS A 205 -23.21 35.85 -12.88
N ASN A 206 -22.91 34.91 -11.97
CA ASN A 206 -22.86 35.14 -10.53
C ASN A 206 -21.46 35.56 -10.04
N TRP A 207 -20.50 35.74 -10.95
CA TRP A 207 -19.12 36.03 -10.59
C TRP A 207 -18.87 37.53 -10.60
N THR A 208 -18.00 37.96 -9.70
CA THR A 208 -17.46 39.33 -9.76
C THR A 208 -16.56 39.51 -10.98
N LYS A 209 -16.32 40.76 -11.39
CA LYS A 209 -15.40 41.07 -12.49
C LYS A 209 -14.00 40.49 -12.24
N ASP A 210 -13.48 40.66 -11.02
CA ASP A 210 -12.16 40.16 -10.63
C ASP A 210 -12.06 38.64 -10.73
N GLU A 211 -13.10 37.91 -10.31
CA GLU A 211 -13.16 36.45 -10.43
C GLU A 211 -13.19 36.00 -11.90
N ALA A 212 -13.98 36.68 -12.73
CA ALA A 212 -14.05 36.39 -14.16
C ALA A 212 -12.72 36.68 -14.86
N GLU A 213 -12.04 37.78 -14.53
CA GLU A 213 -10.72 38.11 -15.05
C GLU A 213 -9.65 37.10 -14.61
N TYR A 214 -9.67 36.68 -13.34
CA TYR A 214 -8.71 35.69 -12.83
C TYR A 214 -8.89 34.34 -13.52
N TYR A 215 -10.13 33.92 -13.75
CA TYR A 215 -10.44 32.73 -14.53
C TYR A 215 -9.92 32.81 -15.97
N LEU A 216 -10.15 33.92 -16.67
CA LEU A 216 -9.64 34.11 -18.03
C LEU A 216 -8.11 34.06 -18.08
N LYS A 217 -7.43 34.69 -17.11
CA LYS A 217 -5.97 34.63 -16.99
C LYS A 217 -5.47 33.19 -16.77
N ALA A 218 -6.14 32.44 -15.90
CA ALA A 218 -5.81 31.04 -15.65
C ALA A 218 -6.05 30.16 -16.89
N GLU A 219 -7.12 30.43 -17.64
CA GLU A 219 -7.43 29.72 -18.89
C GLU A 219 -6.37 29.97 -19.97
N ILE A 220 -5.97 31.24 -20.18
CA ILE A 220 -4.90 31.59 -21.13
C ILE A 220 -3.61 30.87 -20.76
N LYS A 221 -3.23 30.90 -19.47
CA LYS A 221 -2.03 30.21 -18.99
C LYS A 221 -2.09 28.70 -19.22
N GLU A 222 -3.22 28.04 -18.94
CA GLU A 222 -3.40 26.60 -19.20
C GLU A 222 -3.25 26.28 -20.69
N ARG A 223 -3.82 27.11 -21.58
CA ARG A 223 -3.71 26.94 -23.03
C ARG A 223 -2.27 27.11 -23.52
N ASP A 224 -1.55 28.11 -23.00
CA ASP A 224 -0.13 28.33 -23.34
C ASP A 224 0.75 27.16 -22.89
N GLU A 225 0.52 26.63 -21.68
CA GLU A 225 1.22 25.46 -21.16
C GLU A 225 0.95 24.20 -21.98
N LEU A 226 -0.31 23.98 -22.40
CA LEU A 226 -0.67 22.87 -23.29
C LEU A 226 -0.02 23.02 -24.67
N GLY A 227 -0.06 24.22 -25.27
CA GLY A 227 0.58 24.49 -26.56
C GLY A 227 2.10 24.29 -26.52
N ALA A 228 2.75 24.65 -25.41
CA ALA A 228 4.17 24.40 -25.20
C ALA A 228 4.48 22.89 -25.08
N LEU A 229 3.62 22.12 -24.41
CA LEU A 229 3.75 20.68 -24.29
C LEU A 229 3.59 19.98 -25.65
N GLU A 230 2.56 20.33 -26.41
CA GLU A 230 2.35 19.79 -27.77
C GLU A 230 3.54 20.08 -28.70
N LEU A 231 4.12 21.28 -28.60
CA LEU A 231 5.33 21.63 -29.35
C LEU A 231 6.54 20.80 -28.91
N ALA A 232 6.69 20.55 -27.61
CA ALA A 232 7.75 19.71 -27.07
C ALA A 232 7.60 18.25 -27.51
N GLU A 233 6.37 17.71 -27.53
CA GLU A 233 6.06 16.37 -28.04
C GLU A 233 6.43 16.26 -29.53
N LYS A 234 5.96 17.19 -30.38
CA LYS A 234 6.31 17.21 -31.81
C LYS A 234 7.82 17.24 -32.05
N ARG A 235 8.56 18.06 -31.29
CA ARG A 235 10.03 18.12 -31.37
C ARG A 235 10.66 16.81 -30.90
N GLY A 236 10.13 16.20 -29.85
CA GLY A 236 10.58 14.90 -29.33
C GLY A 236 10.38 13.78 -30.34
N GLU A 237 9.21 13.72 -30.98
CA GLU A 237 8.90 12.78 -32.06
C GLU A 237 9.83 12.97 -33.26
N GLU A 238 10.04 14.21 -33.70
CA GLU A 238 10.96 14.51 -34.80
C GLU A 238 12.39 14.05 -34.49
N LYS A 239 12.87 14.35 -33.28
CA LYS A 239 14.21 13.96 -32.83
C LYS A 239 14.35 12.44 -32.71
N GLY A 240 13.35 11.77 -32.12
CA GLY A 240 13.31 10.31 -32.03
C GLY A 240 13.23 9.63 -33.39
N ARG A 241 12.51 10.21 -34.35
CA ARG A 241 12.48 9.73 -35.74
C ARG A 241 13.85 9.85 -36.41
N VAL A 242 14.58 10.93 -36.16
CA VAL A 242 15.93 11.13 -36.68
C VAL A 242 16.91 10.13 -36.04
N GLU A 243 16.91 10.02 -34.71
CA GLU A 243 17.76 9.10 -33.96
C GLU A 243 17.50 7.64 -34.37
N GLY A 244 16.24 7.20 -34.40
CA GLY A 244 15.88 5.84 -34.83
C GLY A 244 16.24 5.54 -36.30
N ARG A 245 16.19 6.54 -37.19
CA ARG A 245 16.66 6.39 -38.58
C ARG A 245 18.18 6.22 -38.66
N VAL A 246 18.93 6.89 -37.78
CA VAL A 246 20.38 6.75 -37.68
C VAL A 246 20.75 5.39 -37.11
N GLU A 247 20.14 4.99 -35.99
CA GLU A 247 20.37 3.68 -35.36
C GLU A 247 20.05 2.54 -36.32
N GLY A 248 18.86 2.52 -36.94
CA GLY A 248 18.49 1.48 -37.91
C GLY A 248 19.40 1.42 -39.14
N ARG A 249 19.97 2.56 -39.57
CA ARG A 249 20.96 2.57 -40.66
C ARG A 249 22.31 2.01 -40.22
N VAL A 250 22.70 2.23 -38.97
CA VAL A 250 23.94 1.68 -38.40
C VAL A 250 23.78 0.17 -38.18
N GLU A 251 22.70 -0.28 -37.55
CA GLU A 251 22.40 -1.69 -37.33
C GLU A 251 22.31 -2.46 -38.65
N GLY A 252 21.53 -1.99 -39.63
CA GLY A 252 21.43 -2.66 -40.93
C GLY A 252 22.75 -2.70 -41.71
N ARG A 253 23.65 -1.73 -41.50
CA ARG A 253 24.99 -1.75 -42.11
C ARG A 253 25.93 -2.72 -41.40
N VAL A 254 25.78 -2.89 -40.09
CA VAL A 254 26.55 -3.87 -39.31
C VAL A 254 26.07 -5.28 -39.64
N GLU A 255 24.76 -5.54 -39.63
CA GLU A 255 24.18 -6.84 -39.99
C GLU A 255 24.57 -7.24 -41.41
N GLY A 256 24.35 -6.38 -42.42
CA GLY A 256 24.73 -6.71 -43.81
C GLY A 256 26.24 -6.92 -44.00
N ARG A 257 27.09 -6.31 -43.16
CA ARG A 257 28.55 -6.54 -43.19
C ARG A 257 28.94 -7.83 -42.48
N VAL A 258 28.19 -8.25 -41.47
CA VAL A 258 28.38 -9.54 -40.78
C VAL A 258 27.89 -10.67 -41.69
N GLU A 259 26.68 -10.58 -42.26
CA GLU A 259 26.14 -11.58 -43.20
C GLU A 259 27.05 -11.74 -44.43
N GLY A 260 27.43 -10.64 -45.10
CA GLY A 260 28.34 -10.72 -46.25
C GLY A 260 29.76 -11.22 -45.91
N ARG A 261 30.16 -11.15 -44.63
CA ARG A 261 31.44 -11.72 -44.16
C ARG A 261 31.31 -13.19 -43.79
N VAL A 262 30.17 -13.63 -43.28
CA VAL A 262 29.87 -15.04 -43.02
C VAL A 262 29.74 -15.81 -44.34
N GLU A 263 28.99 -15.31 -45.32
CA GLU A 263 28.93 -15.91 -46.67
C GLU A 263 30.31 -15.92 -47.37
N GLY A 264 31.10 -14.86 -47.19
CA GLY A 264 32.47 -14.79 -47.72
C GLY A 264 33.46 -15.75 -47.05
N ILE A 265 33.24 -16.13 -45.79
CA ILE A 265 34.04 -17.12 -45.05
C ILE A 265 33.61 -18.55 -45.45
N GLU A 266 32.32 -18.82 -45.62
CA GLU A 266 31.82 -20.13 -46.11
C GLU A 266 32.39 -20.50 -47.48
N ILE A 267 32.45 -19.54 -48.42
CA ILE A 267 33.05 -19.75 -49.76
C ILE A 267 34.59 -19.87 -49.69
N GLY A 268 35.22 -19.29 -48.66
CA GLY A 268 36.67 -19.33 -48.45
C GLY A 268 37.16 -20.61 -47.75
N GLU A 269 36.37 -21.16 -46.83
CA GLU A 269 36.73 -22.34 -46.04
C GLU A 269 36.55 -23.65 -46.83
N GLU A 270 35.61 -23.74 -47.77
CA GLU A 270 35.51 -24.90 -48.69
C GLU A 270 36.77 -25.10 -49.55
N ARG A 271 37.55 -24.05 -49.83
CA ARG A 271 38.81 -24.14 -50.59
C ARG A 271 40.06 -24.41 -49.75
N MET A 272 39.98 -24.28 -48.42
CA MET A 272 41.14 -24.43 -47.52
C MET A 272 41.15 -25.76 -46.77
N VAL A 273 39.97 -26.37 -46.52
CA VAL A 273 39.84 -27.68 -45.86
C VAL A 273 40.43 -28.83 -46.69
N GLU A 274 40.45 -28.72 -48.02
CA GLU A 274 41.05 -29.74 -48.90
C GLU A 274 42.60 -29.77 -48.86
N LYS A 275 43.25 -28.69 -48.39
CA LYS A 275 44.72 -28.55 -48.38
C LYS A 275 45.41 -28.76 -47.04
N ILE A 276 44.68 -28.73 -45.91
CA ILE A 276 45.28 -28.75 -44.57
C ILE A 276 45.16 -30.13 -43.87
N ILE A 277 44.26 -31.02 -44.34
CA ILE A 277 44.09 -32.36 -43.75
C ILE A 277 45.30 -33.31 -44.00
N LEU A 278 46.29 -32.92 -44.80
CA LEU A 278 47.43 -33.78 -45.18
C LEU A 278 48.80 -33.46 -44.56
N SER A 279 48.93 -32.63 -43.52
CA SER A 279 50.25 -32.48 -42.89
C SER A 279 50.25 -32.21 -41.38
N LYS A 280 50.78 -33.21 -40.64
CA LYS A 280 51.52 -33.13 -39.36
C LYS A 280 50.78 -33.41 -38.03
N HIS A 281 50.58 -34.71 -37.74
CA HIS A 281 51.00 -35.52 -36.56
C HIS A 281 51.64 -34.84 -35.29
N PRO A 282 51.86 -35.55 -34.14
CA PRO A 282 50.96 -35.99 -33.03
C PRO A 282 51.60 -35.76 -31.60
N LYS A 283 51.04 -36.36 -30.52
CA LYS A 283 51.56 -36.47 -29.11
C LYS A 283 51.33 -35.21 -28.23
N PHE A 284 50.72 -35.21 -27.04
CA PHE A 284 50.75 -36.13 -25.88
C PHE A 284 49.42 -36.10 -25.04
N SER A 285 49.25 -37.10 -24.16
CA SER A 285 48.03 -37.48 -23.41
C SER A 285 47.79 -36.79 -22.05
N VAL A 286 46.50 -36.76 -21.68
CA VAL A 286 45.94 -36.43 -20.36
C VAL A 286 46.27 -37.51 -19.34
N ALA A 287 47.22 -37.23 -18.44
CA ALA A 287 47.39 -37.92 -17.18
C ALA A 287 48.16 -37.00 -16.21
N GLN A 288 47.75 -36.99 -14.95
CA GLN A 288 48.29 -36.21 -13.81
C GLN A 288 47.61 -34.87 -13.55
N LEU A 289 46.67 -34.87 -12.58
CA LEU A 289 46.76 -34.05 -11.37
C LEU A 289 45.61 -34.43 -10.41
N ALA A 290 45.95 -35.27 -9.44
CA ALA A 290 45.15 -35.58 -8.26
C ALA A 290 45.58 -34.70 -7.09
N GLU A 291 44.59 -34.44 -6.22
CA GLU A 291 44.69 -34.23 -4.76
C GLU A 291 45.51 -33.07 -4.19
N LEU A 292 44.77 -32.12 -3.60
CA LEU A 292 45.12 -31.46 -2.35
C LEU A 292 43.86 -30.80 -1.78
N THR A 293 43.30 -31.39 -0.73
CA THR A 293 43.06 -30.71 0.56
C THR A 293 42.49 -31.71 1.55
N ASP A 294 43.38 -32.17 2.44
CA ASP A 294 43.02 -32.74 3.72
C ASP A 294 42.24 -31.71 4.54
N LEU A 295 41.03 -32.07 4.96
CA LEU A 295 40.43 -31.56 6.19
C LEU A 295 40.21 -32.77 7.09
N THR A 296 41.03 -32.84 8.13
CA THR A 296 40.99 -33.83 9.20
C THR A 296 39.61 -33.83 9.87
N GLU A 297 39.05 -35.03 10.03
CA GLU A 297 37.80 -35.36 10.75
C GLU A 297 37.89 -35.16 12.28
N ASP A 298 38.52 -34.09 12.75
CA ASP A 298 38.77 -33.88 14.18
C ASP A 298 38.46 -32.46 14.67
N GLU A 299 37.31 -31.94 14.24
CA GLU A 299 36.57 -30.97 15.04
C GLU A 299 35.40 -31.69 15.70
N LYS A 300 35.57 -32.00 16.99
CA LYS A 300 34.50 -32.46 17.88
C LYS A 300 33.20 -31.72 17.54
N LYS A 301 32.16 -32.48 17.16
CA LYS A 301 30.76 -32.05 17.12
C LYS A 301 30.42 -31.37 18.45
N THR A 302 30.65 -30.07 18.54
CA THR A 302 30.03 -29.27 19.57
C THR A 302 28.66 -28.96 19.01
N ALA A 303 27.63 -29.60 19.57
CA ALA A 303 26.25 -29.26 19.27
C ALA A 303 26.11 -27.73 19.36
N MET A 304 25.73 -27.08 18.26
CA MET A 304 25.49 -25.64 18.26
C MET A 304 24.30 -25.35 19.18
N LYS A 305 24.23 -24.12 19.69
CA LYS A 305 23.09 -23.70 20.50
C LYS A 305 22.56 -22.41 19.94
N PHE A 306 21.69 -22.50 18.94
CA PHE A 306 21.16 -21.31 18.30
C PHE A 306 20.26 -20.51 19.26
N ALA A 307 20.31 -19.19 19.12
CA ALA A 307 19.37 -18.27 19.72
C ALA A 307 18.06 -18.26 18.91
N ASN A 308 16.96 -17.94 19.57
CA ASN A 308 15.68 -17.73 18.90
C ASN A 308 15.77 -16.48 18.00
N PRO A 309 15.67 -16.59 16.66
CA PRO A 309 15.82 -15.44 15.77
C PRO A 309 14.70 -14.41 15.89
N THR A 310 13.61 -14.74 16.59
CA THR A 310 12.51 -13.80 16.86
C THR A 310 12.73 -12.93 18.09
N ASN A 311 13.73 -13.24 18.93
CA ASN A 311 14.16 -12.37 20.02
C ASN A 311 14.87 -11.14 19.44
N ASP A 312 14.57 -9.94 19.95
CA ASP A 312 15.09 -8.66 19.42
C ASP A 312 16.63 -8.63 19.34
N VAL A 313 17.34 -9.19 20.35
CA VAL A 313 18.81 -9.20 20.37
C VAL A 313 19.36 -10.11 19.27
N ALA A 314 18.82 -11.33 19.15
CA ALA A 314 19.22 -12.27 18.12
C ALA A 314 18.89 -11.72 16.72
N PHE A 315 17.70 -11.14 16.55
CA PHE A 315 17.25 -10.55 15.30
C PHE A 315 18.20 -9.44 14.82
N ARG A 316 18.54 -8.50 15.71
CA ARG A 316 19.50 -7.42 15.39
C ARG A 316 20.89 -7.95 15.07
N LYS A 317 21.36 -9.00 15.75
CA LYS A 317 22.66 -9.61 15.45
C LYS A 317 22.68 -10.27 14.06
N VAL A 318 21.62 -11.00 13.71
CA VAL A 318 21.49 -11.69 12.41
C VAL A 318 21.35 -10.70 11.26
N PHE A 319 20.46 -9.70 11.38
CA PHE A 319 20.12 -8.81 10.25
C PHE A 319 20.85 -7.47 10.25
N GLY A 320 21.33 -7.01 11.41
CA GLY A 320 22.02 -5.73 11.59
C GLY A 320 23.54 -5.79 11.53
N ASN A 321 24.14 -6.96 11.30
CA ASN A 321 25.60 -7.09 11.24
C ASN A 321 26.22 -6.36 10.03
N LYS A 322 27.51 -6.01 10.15
CA LYS A 322 28.26 -5.28 9.12
C LYS A 322 28.42 -6.06 7.81
N LYS A 323 28.42 -7.40 7.86
CA LYS A 323 28.60 -8.28 6.69
C LYS A 323 27.35 -8.30 5.80
N LYS A 324 26.15 -8.18 6.39
CA LYS A 324 24.84 -8.03 5.72
C LYS A 324 24.45 -9.19 4.79
N LEU A 325 25.21 -10.29 4.75
CA LEU A 325 24.95 -11.43 3.87
C LEU A 325 23.58 -12.06 4.17
N ALA A 326 23.26 -12.22 5.45
CA ALA A 326 21.96 -12.69 5.92
C ALA A 326 20.82 -11.78 5.42
N LEU A 327 20.95 -10.46 5.63
CA LEU A 327 19.95 -9.50 5.16
C LEU A 327 19.78 -9.52 3.64
N ILE A 328 20.87 -9.51 2.86
CA ILE A 328 20.79 -9.56 1.39
C ILE A 328 20.07 -10.83 0.92
N SER A 329 20.43 -11.99 1.46
CA SER A 329 19.77 -13.26 1.12
C SER A 329 18.29 -13.24 1.51
N PHE A 330 17.97 -12.79 2.72
CA PHE A 330 16.59 -12.70 3.20
C PHE A 330 15.73 -11.78 2.31
N LEU A 331 16.23 -10.59 1.97
CA LEU A 331 15.50 -9.67 1.09
C LEU A 331 15.27 -10.29 -0.30
N ASN A 332 16.25 -11.01 -0.87
CA ASN A 332 16.09 -11.72 -2.14
C ASN A 332 15.10 -12.90 -2.05
N ALA A 333 14.94 -13.52 -0.88
CA ALA A 333 13.96 -14.57 -0.68
C ALA A 333 12.52 -14.02 -0.61
N VAL A 334 12.34 -12.84 -0.02
CA VAL A 334 11.04 -12.21 0.21
C VAL A 334 10.58 -11.40 -1.02
N ILE A 335 11.47 -10.57 -1.58
CA ILE A 335 11.13 -9.54 -2.56
C ILE A 335 11.51 -9.98 -3.98
N LYS A 336 10.55 -9.85 -4.90
CA LYS A 336 10.82 -9.97 -6.34
C LYS A 336 10.89 -8.57 -6.95
N LEU A 337 12.11 -8.08 -7.17
CA LEU A 337 12.33 -6.75 -7.74
C LEU A 337 11.83 -6.64 -9.19
N PRO A 338 11.33 -5.47 -9.62
CA PRO A 338 10.94 -5.23 -11.01
C PRO A 338 12.07 -5.47 -12.02
N SER A 339 13.31 -5.12 -11.66
CA SER A 339 14.49 -5.36 -12.50
C SER A 339 14.82 -6.83 -12.70
N ARG A 340 14.21 -7.72 -11.90
CA ARG A 340 14.48 -9.17 -11.80
C ARG A 340 15.93 -9.51 -11.47
N LYS A 341 16.78 -8.53 -11.19
CA LYS A 341 18.15 -8.73 -10.72
C LYS A 341 18.13 -8.95 -9.20
N PRO A 342 18.93 -9.88 -8.68
CA PRO A 342 19.05 -10.05 -7.25
C PRO A 342 19.75 -8.83 -6.62
N ILE A 343 19.37 -8.51 -5.39
CA ILE A 343 20.05 -7.54 -4.54
C ILE A 343 21.45 -8.08 -4.28
N THR A 344 22.48 -7.32 -4.64
CA THR A 344 23.89 -7.68 -4.41
C THR A 344 24.54 -6.86 -3.29
N LYS A 345 23.94 -5.72 -2.94
CA LYS A 345 24.45 -4.80 -1.94
C LYS A 345 23.30 -4.12 -1.20
N VAL A 346 23.47 -3.98 0.11
CA VAL A 346 22.59 -3.15 0.95
C VAL A 346 23.39 -2.24 1.88
N THR A 347 22.83 -1.07 2.13
CA THR A 347 23.30 -0.12 3.13
C THR A 347 22.31 -0.12 4.27
N LEU A 348 22.76 -0.51 5.46
CA LEU A 348 21.97 -0.35 6.68
C LEU A 348 21.89 1.13 7.01
N LEU A 349 20.67 1.61 7.22
CA LEU A 349 20.38 2.97 7.61
C LEU A 349 20.10 3.03 9.11
N ASN A 350 20.11 4.25 9.65
CA ASN A 350 19.65 4.48 11.02
C ASN A 350 18.18 3.99 11.15
N PRO A 351 17.87 3.09 12.10
CA PRO A 351 16.51 2.56 12.30
C PRO A 351 15.52 3.61 12.78
N TYR A 352 16.00 4.71 13.39
CA TYR A 352 15.15 5.82 13.82
C TYR A 352 14.61 6.58 12.61
N GLN A 353 13.28 6.64 12.49
CA GLN A 353 12.59 7.52 11.55
C GLN A 353 12.20 8.80 12.27
N LEU A 354 13.00 9.83 12.05
CA LEU A 354 12.67 11.16 12.54
C LEU A 354 11.57 11.75 11.65
N PRO A 355 10.49 12.28 12.25
CA PRO A 355 9.42 12.92 11.49
C PRO A 355 9.98 14.14 10.78
N LYS A 356 9.56 14.40 9.53
CA LYS A 356 9.82 15.68 8.86
C LYS A 356 8.86 16.80 9.27
N LEU A 357 7.89 16.46 10.13
CA LEU A 357 6.86 17.35 10.65
C LEU A 357 7.11 17.60 12.14
N SER A 358 7.06 18.87 12.55
CA SER A 358 7.25 19.30 13.95
C SER A 358 6.21 18.66 14.86
N GLY A 359 6.69 18.12 15.98
CA GLY A 359 5.89 17.34 16.92
C GLY A 359 5.47 15.98 16.38
N GLY A 360 5.78 15.63 15.12
CA GLY A 360 5.43 14.34 14.54
C GLY A 360 5.93 13.17 15.38
N LYS A 361 5.31 12.00 15.23
CA LYS A 361 5.71 10.82 15.98
C LYS A 361 7.01 10.26 15.41
N SER A 362 8.04 10.14 16.24
CA SER A 362 9.24 9.38 15.89
C SER A 362 8.95 7.89 15.98
N THR A 363 9.49 7.13 15.03
CA THR A 363 9.38 5.67 15.02
C THR A 363 10.76 5.04 14.95
N ILE A 364 10.83 3.78 15.32
CA ILE A 364 12.05 2.97 15.24
C ILE A 364 11.61 1.68 14.58
N VAL A 365 12.33 1.28 13.55
CA VAL A 365 12.16 -0.02 12.90
C VAL A 365 13.31 -0.95 13.25
N ASP A 366 13.11 -2.26 13.24
CA ASP A 366 14.19 -3.19 13.62
C ASP A 366 15.35 -3.16 12.60
N VAL A 367 15.01 -3.17 11.30
CA VAL A 367 15.99 -3.01 10.23
C VAL A 367 15.48 -2.03 9.19
N LYS A 368 16.32 -1.04 8.88
CA LYS A 368 16.14 -0.14 7.75
C LYS A 368 17.31 -0.29 6.80
N ALA A 369 17.04 -0.54 5.53
CA ALA A 369 18.09 -0.70 4.53
C ALA A 369 17.73 -0.08 3.18
N THR A 370 18.74 0.22 2.38
CA THR A 370 18.61 0.64 0.98
C THR A 370 19.51 -0.23 0.10
N ASP A 371 19.00 -0.73 -1.02
CA ASP A 371 19.79 -1.51 -1.99
C ASP A 371 20.64 -0.62 -2.93
N GLY A 372 21.35 -1.26 -3.85
CA GLY A 372 22.15 -0.56 -4.88
C GLY A 372 21.33 0.21 -5.92
N GLU A 373 20.03 -0.05 -6.06
CA GLU A 373 19.12 0.67 -6.97
C GLU A 373 18.40 1.85 -6.29
N GLY A 374 18.54 1.97 -4.96
CA GLY A 374 17.92 2.98 -4.12
C GLY A 374 16.58 2.57 -3.51
N ASN A 375 16.14 1.33 -3.69
CA ASN A 375 14.91 0.80 -3.10
C ASN A 375 15.09 0.67 -1.58
N ASN A 376 14.03 0.97 -0.81
CA ASN A 376 14.09 0.99 0.64
C ASN A 376 13.36 -0.20 1.24
N TYR A 377 13.91 -0.75 2.31
CA TYR A 377 13.39 -1.93 3.01
C TYR A 377 13.20 -1.61 4.49
N LEU A 378 12.02 -1.91 5.01
CA LEU A 378 11.69 -1.85 6.42
C LEU A 378 11.37 -3.27 6.88
N VAL A 379 12.19 -3.84 7.75
CA VAL A 379 11.94 -5.18 8.33
C VAL A 379 11.57 -5.02 9.79
N GLU A 380 10.49 -5.68 10.19
CA GLU A 380 9.90 -5.64 11.53
C GLU A 380 9.65 -7.06 12.04
N MET A 381 10.09 -7.34 13.26
CA MET A 381 9.73 -8.53 14.02
C MET A 381 8.61 -8.19 15.00
N GLN A 382 7.53 -8.95 15.02
CA GLN A 382 6.38 -8.68 15.89
C GLN A 382 5.89 -9.96 16.56
N VAL A 383 6.10 -10.01 17.87
CA VAL A 383 5.76 -11.16 18.72
C VAL A 383 4.27 -11.13 19.10
N THR A 384 3.76 -9.96 19.48
CA THR A 384 2.38 -9.79 19.97
C THR A 384 1.53 -9.00 19.00
N GLU A 385 0.26 -9.37 18.87
CA GLU A 385 -0.72 -8.64 18.08
C GLU A 385 -1.16 -7.38 18.82
N ALA A 386 -0.93 -6.22 18.20
CA ALA A 386 -1.41 -4.94 18.72
C ALA A 386 -2.67 -4.50 17.96
N THR A 387 -3.65 -3.95 18.68
CA THR A 387 -4.93 -3.48 18.11
C THR A 387 -4.80 -2.42 17.00
N ASP A 388 -3.65 -1.77 16.88
CA ASP A 388 -3.34 -0.74 15.89
C ASP A 388 -2.18 -1.13 14.95
N PHE A 389 -1.88 -2.42 14.84
CA PHE A 389 -0.77 -2.94 14.03
C PHE A 389 -0.84 -2.47 12.58
N GLU A 390 -1.97 -2.65 11.89
CA GLU A 390 -2.15 -2.26 10.48
C GLU A 390 -1.94 -0.76 10.28
N LYS A 391 -2.51 0.05 11.18
CA LYS A 391 -2.35 1.52 11.15
C LYS A 391 -0.90 1.92 11.34
N ARG A 392 -0.19 1.26 12.26
CA ARG A 392 1.22 1.51 12.58
C ARG A 392 2.12 1.18 11.40
N ILE A 393 1.95 0.03 10.75
CA ILE A 393 2.82 -0.32 9.61
C ILE A 393 2.62 0.62 8.42
N GLN A 394 1.37 1.05 8.15
CA GLN A 394 1.09 2.00 7.09
C GLN A 394 1.68 3.36 7.44
N TYR A 395 1.78 3.69 8.73
CA TYR A 395 2.42 4.90 9.22
C TYR A 395 3.94 4.85 8.99
N TYR A 396 4.59 3.71 9.29
CA TYR A 396 6.04 3.53 9.08
C TYR A 396 6.43 3.69 7.62
N VAL A 397 5.65 3.06 6.72
CA VAL A 397 5.86 3.18 5.27
C VAL A 397 5.58 4.61 4.80
N ALA A 398 4.48 5.23 5.23
CA ALA A 398 4.14 6.61 4.89
C ALA A 398 5.23 7.61 5.32
N GLN A 399 5.72 7.49 6.55
CA GLN A 399 6.77 8.34 7.09
C GLN A 399 8.09 8.13 6.36
N SER A 400 8.43 6.87 6.03
CA SER A 400 9.64 6.57 5.27
C SER A 400 9.57 7.15 3.85
N TYR A 401 8.44 6.98 3.16
CA TYR A 401 8.26 7.42 1.78
C TYR A 401 8.21 8.94 1.64
N SER A 402 7.38 9.59 2.46
CA SER A 402 7.33 11.06 2.50
C SER A 402 8.64 11.69 3.02
N GLY A 403 9.46 10.90 3.71
CA GLY A 403 10.77 11.24 4.24
C GLY A 403 11.93 11.20 3.23
N GLN A 404 11.75 10.75 1.99
CA GLN A 404 12.88 10.59 1.06
C GLN A 404 13.38 11.90 0.44
N ILE A 405 12.48 12.84 0.16
CA ILE A 405 12.80 14.07 -0.59
C ILE A 405 12.66 15.34 0.26
N VAL A 406 13.38 16.37 -0.15
CA VAL A 406 13.42 17.71 0.45
C VAL A 406 12.88 18.76 -0.54
N GLN A 407 12.62 19.99 -0.06
CA GLN A 407 12.19 21.10 -0.93
C GLN A 407 13.13 21.26 -2.14
N GLY A 408 12.55 21.49 -3.32
CA GLY A 408 13.30 21.61 -4.58
C GLY A 408 13.68 20.29 -5.25
N ASN A 409 13.55 19.13 -4.59
CA ASN A 409 13.73 17.84 -5.26
C ASN A 409 12.52 17.51 -6.15
N LYS A 410 12.77 16.90 -7.32
CA LYS A 410 11.71 16.35 -8.18
C LYS A 410 11.21 14.99 -7.67
N TYR A 411 9.96 14.60 -7.98
CA TYR A 411 9.39 13.36 -7.44
C TYR A 411 9.96 12.10 -8.12
N GLN A 412 10.60 12.21 -9.29
CA GLN A 412 11.31 11.08 -9.92
C GLN A 412 12.39 10.46 -9.00
N LYS A 413 12.92 11.24 -8.06
CA LYS A 413 13.91 10.77 -7.06
C LYS A 413 13.32 9.81 -6.03
N LEU A 414 12.00 9.77 -5.87
CA LEU A 414 11.35 8.81 -4.97
C LEU A 414 11.61 7.39 -5.45
N LYS A 415 11.87 6.51 -4.48
CA LYS A 415 12.15 5.10 -4.67
C LYS A 415 11.16 4.25 -3.89
N PRO A 416 10.81 3.06 -4.40
CA PRO A 416 9.88 2.16 -3.73
C PRO A 416 10.29 1.82 -2.29
N ILE A 417 9.28 1.49 -1.48
CA ILE A 417 9.42 0.97 -0.12
C ILE A 417 8.79 -0.41 -0.03
N TYR A 418 9.59 -1.36 0.42
CA TYR A 418 9.19 -2.73 0.72
C TYR A 418 9.17 -2.92 2.24
N PHE A 419 7.97 -3.06 2.80
CA PHE A 419 7.79 -3.45 4.19
C PHE A 419 7.78 -4.98 4.29
N ILE A 420 8.45 -5.52 5.29
CA ILE A 420 8.54 -6.96 5.59
C ILE A 420 8.25 -7.16 7.08
N GLY A 421 7.06 -7.64 7.41
CA GLY A 421 6.68 -8.00 8.77
C GLY A 421 6.83 -9.49 9.03
N ILE A 422 7.63 -9.88 10.01
CA ILE A 422 7.73 -11.25 10.52
C ILE A 422 6.87 -11.33 11.78
N LEU A 423 5.78 -12.09 11.73
CA LEU A 423 4.72 -12.07 12.74
C LEU A 423 4.62 -13.43 13.44
N LYS A 424 4.59 -13.44 14.78
CA LYS A 424 4.16 -14.60 15.58
C LYS A 424 2.64 -14.68 15.75
N PHE A 425 1.88 -13.82 15.07
CA PHE A 425 0.42 -13.87 14.96
C PHE A 425 -0.01 -13.88 13.50
N ASN A 426 -1.30 -14.04 13.24
CA ASN A 426 -1.86 -14.06 11.89
C ASN A 426 -2.59 -12.75 11.62
N ILE A 427 -2.53 -12.27 10.39
CA ILE A 427 -3.34 -11.15 9.91
C ILE A 427 -4.14 -11.58 8.68
N GLY A 428 -5.33 -11.00 8.52
CA GLY A 428 -6.23 -11.37 7.44
C GLY A 428 -6.65 -12.84 7.44
N LYS A 429 -7.37 -13.22 6.40
CA LYS A 429 -7.97 -14.55 6.20
C LYS A 429 -7.15 -15.47 5.30
N ASN A 430 -6.18 -14.94 4.53
CA ASN A 430 -5.34 -15.75 3.66
C ASN A 430 -4.59 -16.85 4.47
N PRO A 431 -4.83 -18.15 4.22
CA PRO A 431 -4.22 -19.22 5.01
C PRO A 431 -2.70 -19.35 4.80
N ASN A 432 -2.15 -18.73 3.74
CA ASN A 432 -0.73 -18.79 3.44
C ASN A 432 0.10 -18.10 4.51
N TYR A 433 1.23 -18.73 4.86
CA TYR A 433 2.16 -18.15 5.82
C TYR A 433 2.87 -16.92 5.26
N PHE A 434 3.02 -16.81 3.94
CA PHE A 434 3.64 -15.68 3.28
C PHE A 434 2.62 -14.97 2.40
N THR A 435 2.42 -13.66 2.62
CA THR A 435 1.47 -12.86 1.84
C THR A 435 2.11 -11.55 1.37
N LYS A 436 1.63 -11.05 0.23
CA LYS A 436 2.07 -9.79 -0.38
C LYS A 436 0.87 -8.89 -0.60
N HIS A 437 1.02 -7.62 -0.27
CA HIS A 437 -0.04 -6.64 -0.35
C HIS A 437 0.46 -5.42 -1.12
N ARG A 438 -0.32 -5.01 -2.14
CA ARG A 438 0.04 -3.95 -3.08
C ARG A 438 -1.16 -3.08 -3.38
N VAL A 439 -0.91 -1.85 -3.84
CA VAL A 439 -1.97 -0.95 -4.30
C VAL A 439 -2.42 -1.36 -5.70
N HIS A 440 -3.57 -2.02 -5.82
CA HIS A 440 -4.11 -2.52 -7.08
C HIS A 440 -5.46 -1.89 -7.40
N ASP A 441 -5.74 -1.74 -8.69
CA ASP A 441 -7.09 -1.51 -9.19
C ASP A 441 -8.01 -2.64 -8.70
N VAL A 442 -9.11 -2.29 -8.02
CA VAL A 442 -10.03 -3.23 -7.39
C VAL A 442 -10.73 -4.13 -8.42
N GLU A 443 -10.91 -3.67 -9.65
CA GLU A 443 -11.59 -4.41 -10.72
C GLU A 443 -10.60 -5.21 -11.57
N THR A 444 -9.48 -4.61 -11.97
CA THR A 444 -8.54 -5.24 -12.94
C THR A 444 -7.32 -5.88 -12.31
N GLN A 445 -7.07 -5.65 -11.01
CA GLN A 445 -5.85 -6.06 -10.31
C GLN A 445 -4.56 -5.42 -10.86
N GLU A 446 -4.67 -4.37 -11.68
CA GLU A 446 -3.51 -3.67 -12.21
C GLU A 446 -2.80 -2.86 -11.11
N ASN A 447 -1.49 -3.08 -10.97
CA ASN A 447 -0.63 -2.35 -10.03
C ASN A 447 -0.01 -1.11 -10.69
N VAL A 448 -0.80 -0.04 -10.81
CA VAL A 448 -0.29 1.23 -11.36
C VAL A 448 0.55 1.99 -10.34
N LEU A 449 0.15 1.94 -9.06
CA LEU A 449 0.82 2.60 -7.93
C LEU A 449 1.81 1.65 -7.26
N LYS A 450 3.10 1.78 -7.58
CA LYS A 450 4.13 0.75 -7.31
C LYS A 450 5.05 1.06 -6.12
N GLU A 451 4.89 2.23 -5.51
CA GLU A 451 5.91 2.75 -4.60
C GLU A 451 5.86 2.19 -3.17
N MET A 452 4.82 1.40 -2.85
CA MET A 452 4.63 0.78 -1.53
C MET A 452 4.18 -0.67 -1.69
N GLU A 453 4.91 -1.59 -1.06
CA GLU A 453 4.58 -3.01 -1.00
C GLU A 453 4.74 -3.51 0.45
N PHE A 454 3.79 -4.31 0.92
CA PHE A 454 3.82 -4.90 2.25
C PHE A 454 3.87 -6.43 2.15
N ASN A 455 4.82 -7.03 2.84
CA ASN A 455 5.07 -8.46 2.82
C ASN A 455 4.98 -8.99 4.25
N PHE A 456 4.26 -10.08 4.48
CA PHE A 456 4.10 -10.66 5.82
C PHE A 456 4.47 -12.13 5.84
N ILE A 457 5.32 -12.50 6.80
CA ILE A 457 5.70 -13.88 7.12
C ILE A 457 5.07 -14.23 8.47
N GLN A 458 4.01 -15.02 8.44
CA GLN A 458 3.14 -15.37 9.57
C GLN A 458 3.55 -16.74 10.11
N LEU A 459 4.42 -16.75 11.13
CA LEU A 459 5.08 -17.97 11.62
C LEU A 459 4.08 -18.99 12.22
N LYS A 460 2.92 -18.54 12.72
CA LYS A 460 1.84 -19.43 13.18
C LYS A 460 1.27 -20.28 12.03
N ARG A 461 1.14 -19.72 10.83
CA ARG A 461 0.68 -20.40 9.60
C ARG A 461 1.75 -21.26 8.93
N PHE A 462 3.04 -21.06 9.23
CA PHE A 462 4.11 -21.90 8.67
C PHE A 462 4.15 -23.28 9.34
N LYS A 463 3.92 -24.36 8.58
CA LYS A 463 3.86 -25.75 9.08
C LYS A 463 4.79 -26.74 8.38
N LYS A 464 5.61 -26.27 7.43
CA LYS A 464 6.49 -27.13 6.63
C LYS A 464 7.63 -27.72 7.48
N LYS A 465 8.01 -28.97 7.19
CA LYS A 465 9.21 -29.62 7.75
C LYS A 465 10.43 -29.37 6.87
N ILE A 466 11.62 -29.81 7.31
CA ILE A 466 12.89 -29.58 6.60
C ILE A 466 12.87 -30.16 5.19
N GLU A 467 12.26 -31.33 5.03
CA GLU A 467 12.08 -32.05 3.76
C GLU A 467 11.15 -31.32 2.78
N ASP A 468 10.24 -30.48 3.27
CA ASP A 468 9.23 -29.76 2.47
C ASP A 468 9.67 -28.34 2.07
N LEU A 469 10.93 -27.97 2.39
CA LEU A 469 11.45 -26.63 2.11
C LEU A 469 11.87 -26.51 0.65
N ILE A 470 10.96 -26.02 -0.19
CA ILE A 470 11.14 -25.91 -1.65
C ILE A 470 11.78 -24.57 -2.02
N THR A 471 11.32 -23.48 -1.41
CA THR A 471 11.72 -22.12 -1.80
C THR A 471 12.69 -21.49 -0.79
N PRO A 472 13.50 -20.49 -1.19
CA PRO A 472 14.35 -19.76 -0.23
C PRO A 472 13.56 -19.15 0.93
N ILE A 473 12.33 -18.67 0.69
CA ILE A 473 11.47 -18.13 1.74
C ILE A 473 10.98 -19.23 2.70
N ASP A 474 10.77 -20.47 2.24
CA ASP A 474 10.49 -21.59 3.14
C ASP A 474 11.67 -21.84 4.09
N GLN A 475 12.91 -21.80 3.57
CA GLN A 475 14.11 -22.00 4.39
C GLN A 475 14.29 -20.90 5.43
N TRP A 476 14.05 -19.64 5.05
CA TRP A 476 14.08 -18.51 5.98
C TRP A 476 12.96 -18.58 7.02
N ALA A 477 11.72 -18.90 6.64
CA ALA A 477 10.62 -19.07 7.58
C ALA A 477 10.88 -20.24 8.54
N TYR A 478 11.50 -21.33 8.06
CA TYR A 478 11.91 -22.45 8.90
C TYR A 478 12.98 -22.04 9.91
N PHE A 479 14.02 -21.31 9.48
CA PHE A 479 15.04 -20.77 10.38
C PHE A 479 14.43 -19.86 11.45
N LEU A 480 13.63 -18.88 11.04
CA LEU A 480 13.00 -17.93 11.96
C LEU A 480 12.12 -18.62 13.01
N LYS A 481 11.47 -19.73 12.64
CA LYS A 481 10.56 -20.45 13.52
C LYS A 481 11.23 -21.48 14.42
N ASN A 482 12.20 -22.23 13.90
CA ASN A 482 12.66 -23.47 14.54
C ASN A 482 14.15 -23.44 14.92
N ALA A 483 14.91 -22.37 14.63
CA ALA A 483 16.35 -22.40 14.87
C ALA A 483 16.75 -22.71 16.31
N GLU A 484 16.01 -22.20 17.31
CA GLU A 484 16.28 -22.46 18.73
C GLU A 484 16.24 -23.95 19.10
N ASP A 485 15.46 -24.75 18.38
CA ASP A 485 15.30 -26.18 18.60
C ASP A 485 16.35 -27.03 17.85
N LEU A 486 17.26 -26.39 17.10
CA LEU A 486 18.28 -27.06 16.31
C LEU A 486 19.64 -27.03 17.00
N GLU A 487 20.41 -28.09 16.79
CA GLU A 487 21.80 -28.22 17.24
C GLU A 487 22.81 -28.22 16.09
N ILE A 488 22.32 -28.30 14.85
CA ILE A 488 23.14 -28.29 13.63
C ILE A 488 22.45 -27.48 12.54
N ILE A 489 23.25 -26.88 11.66
CA ILE A 489 22.72 -26.24 10.45
C ILE A 489 22.13 -27.33 9.53
N PRO A 490 20.86 -27.19 9.08
CA PRO A 490 20.27 -28.18 8.19
C PRO A 490 21.08 -28.37 6.91
N LYS A 491 21.33 -29.63 6.50
CA LYS A 491 22.20 -29.98 5.36
C LYS A 491 21.72 -29.40 4.01
N ASN A 492 20.42 -29.13 3.88
CA ASN A 492 19.82 -28.54 2.68
C ASN A 492 20.04 -27.01 2.57
N VAL A 493 20.64 -26.37 3.57
CA VAL A 493 21.03 -24.95 3.53
C VAL A 493 22.29 -24.78 2.70
N LYS A 494 22.11 -24.46 1.42
CA LYS A 494 23.20 -24.12 0.48
C LYS A 494 23.43 -22.61 0.37
N ASP A 495 22.43 -21.81 0.72
CA ASP A 495 22.52 -20.36 0.63
C ASP A 495 23.52 -19.79 1.66
N LYS A 496 24.49 -19.02 1.16
CA LYS A 496 25.57 -18.46 1.99
C LYS A 496 25.04 -17.45 3.02
N GLY A 497 24.00 -16.70 2.68
CA GLY A 497 23.41 -15.70 3.58
C GLY A 497 22.65 -16.35 4.73
N LEU A 498 21.85 -17.38 4.46
CA LEU A 498 21.15 -18.17 5.47
C LEU A 498 22.14 -18.95 6.34
N LYS A 499 23.19 -19.54 5.75
CA LYS A 499 24.27 -20.17 6.54
C LYS A 499 24.93 -19.15 7.48
N ALA A 500 25.20 -17.94 7.00
CA ALA A 500 25.71 -16.86 7.85
C ALA A 500 24.73 -16.50 8.97
N ALA A 501 23.41 -16.50 8.72
CA ALA A 501 22.41 -16.26 9.75
C ALA A 501 22.45 -17.29 10.89
N TYR A 502 22.56 -18.58 10.56
CA TYR A 502 22.75 -19.64 11.57
C TYR A 502 24.02 -19.43 12.39
N LEU A 503 25.13 -19.07 11.74
CA LEU A 503 26.41 -18.84 12.43
C LEU A 503 26.35 -17.62 13.36
N GLU A 504 25.68 -16.55 12.95
CA GLU A 504 25.46 -15.37 13.80
C GLU A 504 24.49 -15.67 14.95
N ALA A 505 23.56 -16.62 14.77
CA ALA A 505 22.63 -17.06 15.81
C ALA A 505 23.23 -18.08 16.78
N ASP A 506 24.37 -18.70 16.48
CA ASP A 506 25.02 -19.67 17.38
C ASP A 506 25.61 -18.96 18.61
N ARG A 507 25.03 -19.22 19.77
CA ARG A 507 25.37 -18.55 21.03
C ARG A 507 26.77 -18.84 21.54
N HIS A 508 27.43 -19.88 21.05
CA HIS A 508 28.84 -20.14 21.38
C HIS A 508 29.77 -19.04 20.89
N ASN A 509 29.37 -18.32 19.84
CA ASN A 509 30.14 -17.22 19.25
C ASN A 509 29.80 -15.85 19.85
N TRP A 510 28.97 -15.81 20.91
CA TRP A 510 28.49 -14.58 21.51
C TRP A 510 29.36 -14.16 22.68
N THR A 511 29.48 -12.85 22.88
CA THR A 511 30.10 -12.34 24.11
C THR A 511 29.19 -12.58 25.31
N LYS A 512 29.75 -12.52 26.52
CA LYS A 512 28.97 -12.62 27.76
C LYS A 512 27.85 -11.58 27.82
N ASP A 513 28.15 -10.35 27.44
CA ASP A 513 27.19 -9.25 27.41
C ASP A 513 26.05 -9.53 26.43
N GLU A 514 26.36 -10.00 25.22
CA GLU A 514 25.34 -10.35 24.22
C GLU A 514 24.41 -11.47 24.73
N ALA A 515 24.98 -12.51 25.34
CA ALA A 515 24.21 -13.60 25.93
C ALA A 515 23.33 -13.12 27.09
N GLU A 516 23.83 -12.21 27.93
CA GLU A 516 23.06 -11.62 29.04
C GLU A 516 21.92 -10.73 28.54
N TYR A 517 22.17 -9.87 27.55
CA TYR A 517 21.12 -9.04 26.94
C TYR A 517 20.02 -9.88 26.30
N TYR A 518 20.39 -10.97 25.63
CA TYR A 518 19.42 -11.90 25.06
C TYR A 518 18.54 -12.55 26.14
N LEU A 519 19.13 -13.03 27.23
CA LEU A 519 18.38 -13.62 28.34
C LEU A 519 17.42 -12.60 28.97
N LYS A 520 17.87 -11.35 29.17
CA LYS A 520 17.02 -10.27 29.67
C LYS A 520 15.86 -9.97 28.73
N ALA A 521 16.11 -9.92 27.42
CA ALA A 521 15.07 -9.71 26.43
C ALA A 521 14.06 -10.87 26.40
N GLU A 522 14.54 -12.11 26.56
CA GLU A 522 13.68 -13.31 26.63
C GLU A 522 12.78 -13.31 27.86
N ILE A 523 13.33 -13.01 29.04
CA ILE A 523 12.54 -12.89 30.28
C ILE A 523 11.45 -11.83 30.13
N LYS A 524 11.82 -10.65 29.60
CA LYS A 524 10.88 -9.57 29.36
C LYS A 524 9.76 -9.97 28.39
N GLU A 525 10.09 -10.63 27.28
CA GLU A 525 9.09 -11.12 26.32
C GLU A 525 8.12 -12.12 26.98
N ARG A 526 8.63 -13.04 27.80
CA ARG A 526 7.81 -14.02 28.54
C ARG A 526 6.88 -13.34 29.55
N ASP A 527 7.37 -12.35 30.28
CA ASP A 527 6.57 -11.59 31.25
C ASP A 527 5.45 -10.80 30.53
N GLU A 528 5.75 -10.17 29.40
CA GLU A 528 4.76 -9.46 28.57
C GLU A 528 3.68 -10.41 28.02
N LEU A 529 4.08 -11.60 27.55
CA LEU A 529 3.13 -12.64 27.10
C LEU A 529 2.27 -13.16 28.25
N GLY A 530 2.85 -13.43 29.41
CA GLY A 530 2.10 -13.87 30.59
C GLY A 530 1.10 -12.83 31.09
N ALA A 531 1.46 -11.54 31.03
CA ALA A 531 0.55 -10.44 31.34
C ALA A 531 -0.60 -10.34 30.33
N LEU A 532 -0.34 -10.56 29.04
CA LEU A 532 -1.35 -10.57 28.00
C LEU A 532 -2.34 -11.74 28.17
N GLU A 533 -1.83 -12.96 28.43
CA GLU A 533 -2.67 -14.13 28.70
C GLU A 533 -3.57 -13.93 29.93
N LEU A 534 -3.04 -13.32 30.99
CA LEU A 534 -3.83 -12.97 32.17
C LEU A 534 -4.91 -11.93 31.86
N ALA A 535 -4.60 -10.94 31.01
CA ALA A 535 -5.56 -9.94 30.57
C ALA A 535 -6.68 -10.55 29.70
N GLU A 536 -6.34 -11.48 28.81
CA GLU A 536 -7.31 -12.24 28.01
C GLU A 536 -8.23 -13.06 28.90
N LYS A 537 -7.70 -13.86 29.84
CA LYS A 537 -8.50 -14.64 30.80
C LYS A 537 -9.48 -13.77 31.60
N ARG A 538 -9.03 -12.61 32.09
CA ARG A 538 -9.90 -11.64 32.79
C ARG A 538 -10.96 -11.04 31.86
N GLY A 539 -10.59 -10.77 30.61
CA GLY A 539 -11.52 -10.27 29.58
C GLY A 539 -12.61 -11.29 29.24
N GLU A 540 -12.24 -12.56 29.07
CA GLU A 540 -13.16 -13.68 28.85
C GLU A 540 -14.10 -13.86 30.04
N GLU A 541 -13.58 -13.83 31.27
CA GLU A 541 -14.41 -13.94 32.48
C GLU A 541 -15.42 -12.79 32.56
N LYS A 542 -14.97 -11.56 32.33
CA LYS A 542 -15.85 -10.38 32.31
C LYS A 542 -16.91 -10.49 31.21
N GLY A 543 -16.50 -10.85 29.99
CA GLY A 543 -17.43 -11.03 28.86
C GLY A 543 -18.43 -12.17 29.10
N ARG A 544 -18.04 -13.23 29.81
CA ARG A 544 -18.95 -14.31 30.21
C ARG A 544 -20.01 -13.82 31.22
N VAL A 545 -19.62 -12.94 32.15
CA VAL A 545 -20.55 -12.33 33.10
C VAL A 545 -21.50 -11.38 32.36
N GLU A 546 -20.99 -10.46 31.55
CA GLU A 546 -21.80 -9.50 30.77
C GLU A 546 -22.76 -10.24 29.83
N GLY A 547 -22.29 -11.22 29.06
CA GLY A 547 -23.13 -12.00 28.15
C GLY A 547 -24.16 -12.88 28.86
N ARG A 548 -23.91 -13.29 30.12
CA ARG A 548 -24.92 -13.97 30.94
C ARG A 548 -26.04 -13.03 31.34
N VAL A 549 -25.72 -11.79 31.71
CA VAL A 549 -26.73 -10.76 32.06
C VAL A 549 -27.57 -10.44 30.82
N GLU A 550 -26.94 -10.10 29.70
CA GLU A 550 -27.62 -9.81 28.44
C GLU A 550 -28.49 -10.99 27.96
N GLY A 551 -28.00 -12.23 28.13
CA GLY A 551 -28.76 -13.44 27.79
C GLY A 551 -29.98 -13.68 28.67
N ILE A 552 -29.96 -13.28 29.95
CA ILE A 552 -31.12 -13.33 30.84
C ILE A 552 -32.15 -12.28 30.39
N GLU A 553 -31.73 -11.05 30.15
CA GLU A 553 -32.60 -9.95 29.69
C GLU A 553 -33.31 -10.31 28.36
N ILE A 554 -32.56 -10.75 27.35
CA ILE A 554 -33.13 -11.21 26.06
C ILE A 554 -34.07 -12.40 26.26
N GLY A 555 -33.76 -13.29 27.22
CA GLY A 555 -34.59 -14.44 27.55
C GLY A 555 -35.93 -14.05 28.16
N GLU A 556 -35.92 -13.09 29.08
CA GLU A 556 -37.11 -12.51 29.71
C GLU A 556 -37.99 -11.79 28.68
N GLU A 557 -37.41 -10.93 27.84
CA GLU A 557 -38.13 -10.26 26.75
C GLU A 557 -38.82 -11.27 25.83
N ARG A 558 -38.10 -12.31 25.38
CA ARG A 558 -38.69 -13.37 24.53
C ARG A 558 -39.79 -14.15 25.22
N MET A 559 -39.68 -14.36 26.53
CA MET A 559 -40.71 -15.04 27.31
C MET A 559 -41.99 -14.20 27.36
N VAL A 560 -41.86 -12.90 27.63
CA VAL A 560 -42.96 -11.93 27.62
C VAL A 560 -43.63 -11.88 26.24
N GLU A 561 -42.84 -11.77 25.16
CA GLU A 561 -43.36 -11.81 23.78
C GLU A 561 -44.14 -13.12 23.53
N LYS A 562 -43.61 -14.27 23.94
CA LYS A 562 -44.28 -15.57 23.76
C LYS A 562 -45.59 -15.67 24.55
N ILE A 563 -45.62 -15.13 25.78
CA ILE A 563 -46.84 -15.08 26.59
C ILE A 563 -47.91 -14.26 25.86
N ILE A 564 -47.57 -13.06 25.39
CA ILE A 564 -48.46 -12.17 24.63
C ILE A 564 -48.99 -12.90 23.38
N LEU A 565 -48.11 -13.47 22.56
CA LEU A 565 -48.46 -14.13 21.30
C LEU A 565 -49.32 -15.39 21.48
N SER A 566 -49.14 -16.12 22.59
CA SER A 566 -49.88 -17.35 22.89
C SER A 566 -51.28 -17.10 23.47
N LYS A 567 -51.44 -15.99 24.18
CA LYS A 567 -52.70 -15.61 24.83
C LYS A 567 -53.56 -14.70 23.97
N TYR A 568 -52.99 -13.99 23.00
CA TYR A 568 -53.75 -13.23 22.00
C TYR A 568 -54.37 -14.16 20.93
N PRO A 569 -55.62 -13.95 20.48
CA PRO A 569 -56.55 -12.86 20.83
C PRO A 569 -57.50 -13.18 22.00
N LYS A 570 -57.26 -14.26 22.76
CA LYS A 570 -58.16 -14.67 23.85
C LYS A 570 -58.20 -13.66 25.02
N PHE A 571 -57.11 -12.91 25.20
CA PHE A 571 -57.00 -11.80 26.15
C PHE A 571 -56.91 -10.49 25.36
N SER A 572 -57.60 -9.45 25.85
CA SER A 572 -57.50 -8.10 25.29
C SER A 572 -56.11 -7.48 25.52
N VAL A 573 -55.76 -6.45 24.75
CA VAL A 573 -54.48 -5.72 24.89
C VAL A 573 -54.29 -5.21 26.33
N ALA A 574 -55.33 -4.64 26.94
CA ALA A 574 -55.30 -4.18 28.34
C ALA A 574 -55.00 -5.31 29.33
N GLN A 575 -55.61 -6.50 29.15
CA GLN A 575 -55.35 -7.66 30.01
C GLN A 575 -53.95 -8.25 29.80
N LEU A 576 -53.39 -8.16 28.60
CA LEU A 576 -52.02 -8.61 28.31
C LEU A 576 -50.98 -7.63 28.87
N ALA A 577 -51.26 -6.33 28.79
CA ALA A 577 -50.47 -5.26 29.40
C ALA A 577 -50.37 -5.48 30.92
N GLU A 578 -51.51 -5.68 31.59
CA GLU A 578 -51.57 -5.99 33.03
C GLU A 578 -50.85 -7.31 33.39
N LEU A 579 -50.99 -8.35 32.56
CA LEU A 579 -50.37 -9.66 32.81
C LEU A 579 -48.84 -9.66 32.67
N THR A 580 -48.29 -8.76 31.86
CA THR A 580 -46.86 -8.72 31.52
C THR A 580 -46.13 -7.52 32.08
N ASP A 581 -46.83 -6.67 32.84
CA ASP A 581 -46.32 -5.40 33.37
C ASP A 581 -45.75 -4.49 32.27
N LEU A 582 -46.38 -4.53 31.09
CA LEU A 582 -46.07 -3.68 29.95
C LEU A 582 -47.19 -2.66 29.74
N THR A 583 -46.88 -1.58 29.03
CA THR A 583 -47.90 -0.67 28.52
C THR A 583 -48.67 -1.29 27.35
N GLU A 584 -49.90 -0.83 27.11
CA GLU A 584 -50.69 -1.27 25.95
C GLU A 584 -49.96 -1.00 24.62
N ASP A 585 -49.23 0.11 24.51
CA ASP A 585 -48.45 0.48 23.33
C ASP A 585 -47.30 -0.53 23.07
N GLU A 586 -46.64 -1.01 24.11
CA GLU A 586 -45.58 -2.04 24.00
C GLU A 586 -46.15 -3.39 23.56
N VAL A 587 -47.30 -3.79 24.11
CA VAL A 587 -48.02 -5.00 23.69
C VAL A 587 -48.46 -4.89 22.22
N ILE A 588 -48.98 -3.74 21.81
CA ILE A 588 -49.37 -3.47 20.42
C ILE A 588 -48.14 -3.52 19.49
N ALA A 589 -47.00 -2.95 19.90
CA ALA A 589 -45.77 -2.99 19.13
C ALA A 589 -45.28 -4.43 18.92
N ILE A 590 -45.32 -5.27 19.96
CA ILE A 590 -44.97 -6.71 19.87
C ILE A 590 -45.92 -7.46 18.94
N LEU A 591 -47.23 -7.22 19.04
CA LEU A 591 -48.22 -7.88 18.18
C LEU A 591 -48.08 -7.47 16.70
N LYS A 592 -47.81 -6.18 16.42
CA LYS A 592 -47.52 -5.67 15.07
C LYS A 592 -46.22 -6.23 14.50
N LYS A 593 -45.17 -6.34 15.32
CA LYS A 593 -43.88 -6.97 14.94
C LYS A 593 -44.06 -8.40 14.44
N HIS A 594 -45.10 -9.10 14.88
CA HIS A 594 -45.41 -10.49 14.55
C HIS A 594 -46.65 -10.67 13.65
N ASP A 595 -47.13 -9.61 13.00
CA ASP A 595 -48.29 -9.64 12.08
C ASP A 595 -49.57 -10.25 12.70
N LYS A 596 -49.75 -10.10 14.01
CA LYS A 596 -50.93 -10.60 14.75
C LYS A 596 -52.07 -9.57 14.83
N MET A 597 -51.82 -8.33 14.42
CA MET A 597 -52.74 -7.19 14.50
C MET A 597 -52.65 -6.29 13.29
#